data_AF-A0A8X6HGV0-F1
#
_entry.id   AF-A0A8X6HGV0-F1
#
_cell.length_a   1.000
_cell.length_b   1.000
_cell.length_c   1.000
_cell.angle_alpha   90.00
_cell.angle_beta   90.00
_cell.angle_gamma   90.00
#
_symmetry.space_group_name_H-M   'P 1'
#
loop_
_entity.id
_entity.type
_entity.pdbx_description
1 polymer ?
#
loop_
_entity_poly.entity_id
_entity_poly.type
_entity_poly.pdbx_seq_one_letter_code
_entity_poly.pdbx_strand_id
1 'polypeptide(L)'
;MGTAFEGIEKTHKGIPSPNLRNQVIESKQVDTSNGLKYDLESMYNQRLFCDVKLRTKSEFFEAHRSILSARSPVFRAMFTTTKTKEKSKELVVLTDLDADIMHRMLLYLYTDTLEDLKWETAFKLYAAATKYQILPLKDCCSAFLMSNLTVNNVCEVLILAYTIQDIDLKKIVQDYILKHEKAIFHSKEWRLLLDTHTKLVAETMHLKYTSE
;
A
#
# COMPACT_ATOMS: atom_id res chain seq x y z
N MET A 1 39.81 -67.62 34.03
CA MET A 1 40.23 -66.79 35.18
C MET A 1 40.86 -65.54 34.61
N GLY A 2 40.36 -64.37 35.00
CA GLY A 2 40.58 -63.10 34.29
C GLY A 2 41.70 -62.22 34.84
N THR A 3 41.46 -60.91 34.72
CA THR A 3 42.25 -59.72 35.11
C THR A 3 43.30 -59.26 34.08
N ALA A 4 43.53 -57.98 33.80
CA ALA A 4 42.84 -56.70 34.02
C ALA A 4 43.50 -55.66 33.09
N PHE A 5 42.78 -54.62 32.68
CA PHE A 5 43.26 -53.49 31.87
C PHE A 5 43.59 -52.29 32.76
N GLU A 6 44.69 -51.57 32.49
CA GLU A 6 44.81 -50.14 32.74
C GLU A 6 45.84 -49.50 31.79
N GLY A 7 45.42 -48.46 31.08
CA GLY A 7 46.14 -47.83 29.97
C GLY A 7 46.93 -46.59 30.39
N ILE A 8 48.07 -46.42 29.74
CA ILE A 8 49.15 -45.48 30.07
C ILE A 8 48.92 -44.07 29.48
N GLU A 9 49.14 -43.07 30.34
CA GLU A 9 49.27 -41.63 30.05
C GLU A 9 50.36 -41.32 29.01
N LYS A 10 50.11 -40.34 28.13
CA LYS A 10 51.19 -39.61 27.45
C LYS A 10 51.01 -38.10 27.61
N THR A 11 52.01 -37.52 28.26
CA THR A 11 52.26 -36.10 28.54
C THR A 11 52.52 -35.31 27.26
N HIS A 12 51.80 -34.21 27.04
CA HIS A 12 52.13 -33.20 26.02
C HIS A 12 52.72 -31.94 26.67
N LYS A 13 53.92 -31.55 26.19
CA LYS A 13 54.62 -30.30 26.54
C LYS A 13 53.81 -29.08 26.09
N GLY A 14 53.71 -28.08 26.97
CA GLY A 14 53.07 -26.80 26.69
C GLY A 14 53.96 -25.80 25.94
N ILE A 15 53.30 -24.84 25.28
CA ILE A 15 53.81 -23.52 24.85
C ILE A 15 52.65 -22.52 25.08
N PRO A 16 52.90 -21.27 25.55
CA PRO A 16 51.93 -20.48 26.30
C PRO A 16 50.94 -19.68 25.44
N SER A 17 49.80 -19.38 26.06
CA SER A 17 48.69 -18.58 25.54
C SER A 17 49.10 -17.15 25.15
N PRO A 18 48.64 -16.64 24.00
CA PRO A 18 48.52 -15.20 23.78
C PRO A 18 47.08 -14.76 24.05
N ASN A 19 46.97 -13.87 25.04
CA ASN A 19 45.87 -12.99 25.41
C ASN A 19 44.66 -12.90 24.47
N LEU A 20 43.50 -13.23 25.05
CA LEU A 20 42.22 -12.59 24.79
C LEU A 20 42.39 -11.07 24.89
N ARG A 21 42.47 -10.37 23.75
CA ARG A 21 42.20 -8.93 23.70
C ARG A 21 41.00 -8.73 22.79
N ASN A 22 39.85 -8.57 23.44
CA ASN A 22 38.57 -8.10 22.93
C ASN A 22 38.67 -7.46 21.54
N GLN A 23 38.47 -8.24 20.49
CA GLN A 23 37.82 -7.71 19.30
C GLN A 23 36.34 -7.72 19.65
N VAL A 24 35.88 -6.58 20.16
CA VAL A 24 34.47 -6.22 20.08
C VAL A 24 34.13 -6.36 18.60
N ILE A 25 33.42 -7.43 18.25
CA ILE A 25 32.71 -7.48 16.98
C ILE A 25 31.70 -6.35 17.13
N GLU A 26 32.02 -5.19 16.59
CA GLU A 26 31.02 -4.18 16.30
C GLU A 26 29.98 -4.89 15.45
N SER A 27 28.87 -5.26 16.07
CA SER A 27 27.69 -5.70 15.36
C SER A 27 27.24 -4.50 14.54
N LYS A 28 27.78 -4.37 13.32
CA LYS A 28 27.07 -3.66 12.26
C LYS A 28 25.72 -4.33 12.24
N GLN A 29 24.70 -3.61 12.69
CA GLN A 29 23.32 -4.02 12.43
C GLN A 29 23.22 -4.14 10.92
N VAL A 30 23.29 -5.38 10.42
CA VAL A 30 22.84 -5.68 9.07
C VAL A 30 21.37 -5.34 9.12
N ASP A 31 20.97 -4.35 8.33
CA ASP A 31 19.57 -3.94 8.20
C ASP A 31 18.79 -5.09 7.56
N THR A 32 18.39 -6.05 8.40
CA THR A 32 17.60 -7.23 8.02
C THR A 32 16.19 -6.83 7.58
N SER A 33 15.78 -5.57 7.74
CA SER A 33 14.43 -5.11 7.38
C SER A 33 14.18 -5.14 5.87
N ASN A 34 15.23 -5.04 5.05
CA ASN A 34 15.09 -5.03 3.60
C ASN A 34 15.11 -6.42 2.95
N GLY A 35 15.62 -7.45 3.64
CA GLY A 35 15.68 -8.81 3.09
C GLY A 35 14.30 -9.35 2.71
N LEU A 36 13.34 -9.29 3.64
CA LEU A 36 11.97 -9.75 3.41
C LEU A 36 11.29 -9.02 2.26
N LYS A 37 11.48 -7.69 2.16
CA LYS A 37 10.94 -6.89 1.05
C LYS A 37 11.44 -7.42 -0.30
N TYR A 38 12.76 -7.63 -0.44
CA TYR A 38 13.34 -8.14 -1.69
C TYR A 38 12.90 -9.58 -1.98
N ASP A 39 12.73 -10.41 -0.96
CA ASP A 39 12.23 -11.78 -1.12
C ASP A 39 10.79 -11.77 -1.64
N LEU A 40 9.91 -10.94 -1.07
CA LEU A 40 8.52 -10.80 -1.51
C LEU A 40 8.42 -10.18 -2.91
N GLU A 41 9.22 -9.16 -3.20
CA GLU A 41 9.32 -8.56 -4.53
C GLU A 41 9.78 -9.59 -5.57
N SER A 42 10.78 -10.40 -5.23
CA SER A 42 11.28 -11.49 -6.08
C SER A 42 10.20 -12.54 -6.34
N MET A 43 9.47 -12.97 -5.30
CA MET A 43 8.32 -13.86 -5.44
C MET A 43 7.25 -13.28 -6.38
N TYR A 44 6.95 -11.99 -6.25
CA TYR A 44 5.99 -11.29 -7.12
C TYR A 44 6.48 -11.25 -8.58
N ASN A 45 7.73 -10.84 -8.81
CA ASN A 45 8.27 -10.68 -10.16
C ASN A 45 8.43 -12.01 -10.90
N GLN A 46 8.85 -13.06 -10.18
CA GLN A 46 9.04 -14.40 -10.76
C GLN A 46 7.76 -15.24 -10.81
N ARG A 47 6.64 -14.74 -10.27
CA ARG A 47 5.33 -15.45 -10.22
C ARG A 47 5.40 -16.81 -9.52
N LEU A 48 6.31 -16.97 -8.56
CA LEU A 48 6.50 -18.23 -7.83
C LEU A 48 5.35 -18.43 -6.86
N PHE A 49 4.75 -19.63 -6.82
CA PHE A 49 3.71 -20.02 -5.85
C PHE A 49 2.41 -19.19 -5.88
N CYS A 50 2.15 -18.42 -6.94
CA CYS A 50 0.90 -17.69 -7.08
C CYS A 50 -0.31 -18.65 -7.12
N ASP A 51 -1.33 -18.35 -6.33
CA ASP A 51 -2.53 -19.17 -6.11
C ASP A 51 -3.83 -18.44 -6.53
N VAL A 52 -3.72 -17.20 -7.03
CA VAL A 52 -4.85 -16.42 -7.57
C VAL A 52 -4.45 -15.69 -8.86
N LYS A 53 -5.43 -15.55 -9.77
CA LYS A 53 -5.31 -14.71 -10.96
C LYS A 53 -6.30 -13.56 -10.89
N LEU A 54 -5.82 -12.34 -11.02
CA LEU A 54 -6.60 -11.12 -11.02
C LEU A 54 -6.70 -10.62 -12.46
N ARG A 55 -7.87 -10.14 -12.89
CA ARG A 55 -8.11 -9.66 -14.25
C ARG A 55 -8.65 -8.24 -14.21
N THR A 56 -7.91 -7.30 -14.80
CA THR A 56 -8.44 -5.97 -15.15
C THR A 56 -9.13 -6.03 -16.52
N LYS A 57 -9.62 -4.90 -17.02
CA LYS A 57 -10.21 -4.86 -18.37
C LYS A 57 -9.22 -5.29 -19.46
N SER A 58 -7.93 -4.96 -19.30
CA SER A 58 -6.90 -5.15 -20.31
C SER A 58 -5.92 -6.29 -20.02
N GLU A 59 -5.69 -6.63 -18.75
CA GLU A 59 -4.56 -7.49 -18.35
C GLU A 59 -4.89 -8.50 -17.25
N PHE A 60 -3.98 -9.46 -17.08
CA PHE A 60 -4.03 -10.44 -16.01
C PHE A 60 -2.80 -10.36 -15.11
N PHE A 61 -3.00 -10.57 -13.82
CA PHE A 61 -1.97 -10.53 -12.80
C PHE A 61 -2.03 -11.81 -11.97
N GLU A 62 -0.90 -12.47 -11.77
CA GLU A 62 -0.81 -13.58 -10.83
C GLU A 62 -0.30 -13.06 -9.49
N ALA A 63 -0.92 -13.51 -8.39
CA ALA A 63 -0.62 -13.01 -7.06
C ALA A 63 -0.83 -14.10 -5.99
N HIS A 64 -0.61 -13.73 -4.73
CA HIS A 64 -0.74 -14.58 -3.56
C HIS A 64 -1.92 -14.15 -2.69
N ARG A 65 -2.89 -15.03 -2.47
CA ARG A 65 -4.06 -14.77 -1.63
C ARG A 65 -3.65 -14.41 -0.21
N SER A 66 -2.59 -15.03 0.32
CA SER A 66 -2.08 -14.77 1.67
C SER A 66 -1.62 -13.33 1.85
N ILE A 67 -0.80 -12.81 0.93
CA ILE A 67 -0.27 -11.44 0.96
C ILE A 67 -1.42 -10.44 0.80
N LEU A 68 -2.27 -10.63 -0.21
CA LEU A 68 -3.42 -9.75 -0.42
C LEU A 68 -4.37 -9.73 0.78
N SER A 69 -4.66 -10.89 1.39
CA SER A 69 -5.53 -11.00 2.57
C SER A 69 -4.92 -10.36 3.82
N ALA A 70 -3.60 -10.45 3.98
CA ALA A 70 -2.90 -9.84 5.11
C ALA A 70 -2.95 -8.31 5.02
N ARG A 71 -2.87 -7.77 3.81
CA ARG A 71 -2.72 -6.33 3.55
C ARG A 71 -4.02 -5.61 3.18
N SER A 72 -5.09 -6.36 2.88
CA SER A 72 -6.41 -5.82 2.53
C SER A 72 -7.54 -6.65 3.17
N PRO A 73 -8.34 -6.06 4.06
CA PRO A 73 -9.55 -6.69 4.59
C PRO A 73 -10.55 -7.10 3.50
N VAL A 74 -10.62 -6.34 2.40
CA VAL A 74 -11.52 -6.62 1.27
C VAL A 74 -11.07 -7.88 0.52
N PHE A 75 -9.78 -8.00 0.19
CA PHE A 75 -9.26 -9.23 -0.39
C PHE A 75 -9.41 -10.42 0.57
N ARG A 76 -9.17 -10.22 1.87
CA ARG A 76 -9.40 -11.27 2.88
C ARG A 76 -10.85 -11.75 2.88
N ALA A 77 -11.81 -10.84 2.92
CA ALA A 77 -13.23 -11.19 2.86
C ALA A 77 -13.57 -11.90 1.54
N MET A 78 -13.06 -11.39 0.42
CA MET A 78 -13.26 -11.98 -0.91
C MET A 78 -12.78 -13.44 -0.95
N PHE A 79 -11.59 -13.73 -0.42
CA PHE A 79 -11.00 -15.07 -0.48
C PHE A 79 -11.49 -16.04 0.60
N THR A 80 -12.08 -15.54 1.68
CA THR A 80 -12.66 -16.37 2.76
C THR A 80 -14.14 -16.69 2.53
N THR A 81 -14.85 -15.84 1.78
CA THR A 81 -16.27 -16.05 1.46
C THR A 81 -16.48 -16.93 0.23
N THR A 82 -15.49 -17.01 -0.68
CA THR A 82 -15.56 -17.89 -1.85
C THR A 82 -15.35 -19.36 -1.45
N LYS A 83 -16.48 -20.09 -1.33
CA LYS A 83 -16.52 -21.56 -1.14
C LYS A 83 -16.22 -22.28 -2.46
N THR A 84 -15.07 -22.08 -3.08
CA THR A 84 -14.73 -22.77 -4.33
C THR A 84 -13.72 -23.88 -4.06
N LYS A 85 -14.26 -25.10 -4.04
CA LYS A 85 -13.57 -26.40 -3.85
C LYS A 85 -12.66 -26.82 -5.03
N GLU A 86 -12.33 -25.94 -5.96
CA GLU A 86 -11.65 -26.34 -7.20
C GLU A 86 -10.19 -25.93 -7.20
N LYS A 87 -9.33 -26.89 -7.52
CA LYS A 87 -7.86 -26.82 -7.53
C LYS A 87 -7.29 -25.92 -8.64
N SER A 88 -8.09 -25.05 -9.24
CA SER A 88 -7.68 -24.10 -10.28
C SER A 88 -7.54 -22.71 -9.67
N LYS A 89 -6.50 -21.96 -10.09
CA LYS A 89 -6.26 -20.57 -9.66
C LYS A 89 -7.55 -19.77 -9.81
N GLU A 90 -8.10 -19.31 -8.69
CA GLU A 90 -9.34 -18.53 -8.67
C GLU A 90 -9.15 -17.26 -9.50
N LEU A 91 -10.06 -17.01 -10.45
CA LEU A 91 -10.04 -15.81 -11.29
C LEU A 91 -10.91 -14.72 -10.66
N VAL A 92 -10.29 -13.65 -10.19
CA VAL A 92 -10.98 -12.46 -9.68
C VAL A 92 -11.00 -11.38 -10.75
N VAL A 93 -12.19 -10.88 -11.09
CA VAL A 93 -12.36 -9.81 -12.09
C VAL A 93 -12.53 -8.46 -11.41
N LEU A 94 -11.60 -7.53 -11.70
CA LEU A 94 -11.50 -6.18 -11.13
C LEU A 94 -11.56 -5.14 -12.26
N THR A 95 -12.73 -4.96 -12.86
CA THR A 95 -12.91 -4.13 -14.07
C THR A 95 -12.88 -2.63 -13.83
N ASP A 96 -12.84 -2.20 -12.57
CA ASP A 96 -12.75 -0.80 -12.17
C ASP A 96 -11.31 -0.28 -12.05
N LEU A 97 -10.31 -1.16 -12.11
CA LEU A 97 -8.90 -0.77 -12.05
C LEU A 97 -8.25 -0.82 -13.44
N ASP A 98 -7.51 0.25 -13.77
CA ASP A 98 -6.57 0.27 -14.87
C ASP A 98 -5.38 -0.67 -14.57
N ALA A 99 -4.76 -1.25 -15.60
CA ALA A 99 -3.64 -2.18 -15.42
C ALA A 99 -2.44 -1.57 -14.69
N ASP A 100 -2.06 -0.32 -15.00
CA ASP A 100 -0.97 0.39 -14.30
C ASP A 100 -1.28 0.58 -12.81
N ILE A 101 -2.51 0.98 -12.48
CA ILE A 101 -2.95 1.18 -11.10
C ILE A 101 -2.97 -0.16 -10.35
N MET A 102 -3.42 -1.22 -11.00
CA MET A 102 -3.37 -2.58 -10.43
C MET A 102 -1.93 -3.02 -10.17
N HIS A 103 -1.02 -2.80 -11.13
CA HIS A 103 0.39 -3.15 -10.99
C HIS A 103 1.04 -2.43 -9.81
N ARG A 104 0.82 -1.11 -9.70
CA ARG A 104 1.36 -0.28 -8.61
C ARG A 104 0.78 -0.65 -7.25
N MET A 105 -0.53 -0.91 -7.19
CA MET A 105 -1.18 -1.39 -5.97
C MET A 105 -0.61 -2.74 -5.54
N LEU A 106 -0.41 -3.68 -6.49
CA LEU A 106 0.20 -4.97 -6.19
C LEU A 106 1.64 -4.80 -5.71
N LEU A 107 2.47 -4.02 -6.40
CA LEU A 107 3.84 -3.76 -5.96
C LEU A 107 3.85 -3.26 -4.51
N TYR A 108 3.04 -2.24 -4.21
CA TYR A 108 2.92 -1.71 -2.85
C TYR A 108 2.53 -2.78 -1.83
N LEU A 109 1.58 -3.66 -2.13
CA LEU A 109 1.17 -4.72 -1.21
C LEU A 109 2.29 -5.71 -0.86
N TYR A 110 3.30 -5.84 -1.72
CA TYR A 110 4.45 -6.73 -1.49
C TYR A 110 5.64 -6.00 -0.87
N THR A 111 5.81 -4.70 -1.16
CA THR A 111 7.08 -4.01 -0.90
C THR A 111 6.95 -2.74 -0.05
N ASP A 112 5.73 -2.26 0.18
CA ASP A 112 5.43 -0.95 0.75
C ASP A 112 6.10 0.22 0.02
N THR A 113 6.45 0.04 -1.27
CA THR A 113 7.04 1.09 -2.11
C THR A 113 6.05 1.72 -3.07
N LEU A 114 6.16 3.05 -3.19
CA LEU A 114 5.55 3.84 -4.25
C LEU A 114 6.64 4.63 -4.95
N GLU A 115 6.81 4.40 -6.24
CA GLU A 115 7.80 5.08 -7.06
C GLU A 115 7.11 5.96 -8.11
N ASP A 116 7.72 7.12 -8.38
CA ASP A 116 7.30 8.08 -9.39
C ASP A 116 5.81 8.46 -9.32
N LEU A 117 5.34 8.73 -8.10
CA LEU A 117 3.94 9.07 -7.86
C LEU A 117 3.60 10.44 -8.49
N LYS A 118 2.73 10.43 -9.50
CA LYS A 118 2.19 11.61 -10.19
C LYS A 118 0.74 11.85 -9.79
N TRP A 119 0.21 13.05 -10.04
CA TRP A 119 -1.17 13.43 -9.70
C TRP A 119 -2.20 12.38 -10.13
N GLU A 120 -2.26 12.03 -11.42
CA GLU A 120 -3.26 11.10 -11.95
C GLU A 120 -3.14 9.70 -11.30
N THR A 121 -1.92 9.21 -11.14
CA THR A 121 -1.65 7.92 -10.51
C THR A 121 -2.03 7.93 -9.02
N ALA A 122 -1.67 8.99 -8.29
CA ALA A 122 -2.02 9.16 -6.88
C ALA A 122 -3.54 9.23 -6.68
N PHE A 123 -4.23 9.94 -7.54
CA PHE A 123 -5.68 10.10 -7.51
C PHE A 123 -6.38 8.74 -7.69
N LYS A 124 -5.97 7.97 -8.71
CA LYS A 124 -6.53 6.63 -8.97
C LYS A 124 -6.13 5.61 -7.90
N LEU A 125 -4.89 5.65 -7.42
CA LEU A 125 -4.44 4.78 -6.32
C LEU A 125 -5.15 5.09 -5.00
N TYR A 126 -5.46 6.36 -4.72
CA TYR A 126 -6.25 6.73 -3.54
C TYR A 126 -7.64 6.09 -3.56
N ALA A 127 -8.32 6.16 -4.72
CA ALA A 127 -9.62 5.52 -4.92
C ALA A 127 -9.53 4.00 -4.73
N ALA A 128 -8.53 3.37 -5.35
CA ALA A 128 -8.28 1.94 -5.22
C ALA A 128 -7.99 1.55 -3.76
N ALA A 129 -7.06 2.23 -3.10
CA ALA A 129 -6.67 1.96 -1.72
C ALA A 129 -7.84 2.10 -0.75
N THR A 130 -8.71 3.10 -0.96
CA THR A 130 -9.95 3.25 -0.18
C THR A 130 -10.88 2.07 -0.42
N LYS A 131 -11.14 1.71 -1.68
CA LYS A 131 -12.01 0.59 -2.04
C LYS A 131 -11.53 -0.75 -1.47
N TYR A 132 -10.23 -1.04 -1.55
CA TYR A 132 -9.64 -2.28 -1.05
C TYR A 132 -9.18 -2.18 0.41
N GLN A 133 -9.46 -1.06 1.09
CA GLN A 133 -9.11 -0.82 2.49
C GLN A 133 -7.62 -1.04 2.81
N ILE A 134 -6.74 -0.51 1.95
CA ILE A 134 -5.29 -0.52 2.12
C ILE A 134 -4.89 0.81 2.76
N LEU A 135 -5.12 0.96 4.07
CA LEU A 135 -5.01 2.25 4.77
C LEU A 135 -3.64 2.94 4.59
N PRO A 136 -2.49 2.26 4.73
CA PRO A 136 -1.19 2.92 4.54
C PRO A 136 -1.00 3.51 3.13
N LEU A 137 -1.48 2.81 2.10
CA LEU A 137 -1.45 3.30 0.71
C LEU A 137 -2.37 4.52 0.55
N LYS A 138 -3.58 4.45 1.13
CA LYS A 138 -4.53 5.55 1.14
C LYS A 138 -3.89 6.80 1.76
N ASP A 139 -3.23 6.66 2.91
CA ASP A 139 -2.60 7.76 3.63
C ASP A 139 -1.44 8.37 2.83
N CYS A 140 -0.59 7.55 2.21
CA CYS A 140 0.47 8.02 1.33
C CYS A 140 -0.08 8.82 0.14
N CYS A 141 -1.11 8.30 -0.53
CA CYS A 141 -1.75 9.01 -1.64
C CYS A 141 -2.45 10.29 -1.16
N SER A 142 -3.10 10.27 0.01
CA SER A 142 -3.74 11.44 0.62
C SER A 142 -2.73 12.56 0.85
N ALA A 143 -1.61 12.26 1.52
CA ALA A 143 -0.56 13.22 1.80
C ALA A 143 0.00 13.85 0.51
N PHE A 144 0.19 13.04 -0.53
CA PHE A 144 0.63 13.53 -1.84
C PHE A 144 -0.42 14.46 -2.49
N LEU A 145 -1.69 14.04 -2.52
CA LEU A 145 -2.77 14.83 -3.11
C LEU A 145 -2.95 16.17 -2.39
N MET A 146 -2.92 16.17 -1.05
CA MET A 146 -3.06 17.38 -0.25
C MET A 146 -1.88 18.34 -0.43
N SER A 147 -0.66 17.81 -0.56
CA SER A 147 0.53 18.64 -0.80
C SER A 147 0.58 19.27 -2.20
N ASN A 148 -0.17 18.71 -3.15
CA ASN A 148 -0.24 19.16 -4.54
C ASN A 148 -1.63 19.71 -4.91
N LEU A 149 -2.46 20.02 -3.91
CA LEU A 149 -3.80 20.56 -4.11
C LEU A 149 -3.71 22.01 -4.61
N THR A 150 -4.49 22.34 -5.63
CA THR A 150 -4.51 23.66 -6.27
C THR A 150 -5.94 24.08 -6.56
N VAL A 151 -6.14 25.38 -6.83
CA VAL A 151 -7.46 25.92 -7.23
C VAL A 151 -8.02 25.25 -8.49
N ASN A 152 -7.16 24.69 -9.35
CA ASN A 152 -7.57 24.08 -10.63
C ASN A 152 -7.96 22.60 -10.49
N ASN A 153 -7.45 21.88 -9.49
CA ASN A 153 -7.70 20.45 -9.33
C ASN A 153 -8.60 20.12 -8.13
N VAL A 154 -8.84 21.07 -7.22
CA VAL A 154 -9.61 20.84 -5.99
C VAL A 154 -11.04 20.34 -6.23
N CYS A 155 -11.69 20.78 -7.31
CA CYS A 155 -13.04 20.31 -7.66
C CYS A 155 -13.06 18.81 -7.99
N GLU A 156 -12.00 18.31 -8.66
CA GLU A 156 -11.83 16.88 -8.97
C GLU A 156 -11.72 16.05 -7.68
N VAL A 157 -10.94 16.54 -6.72
CA VAL A 157 -10.75 15.88 -5.42
C VAL A 157 -12.04 15.92 -4.58
N LEU A 158 -12.83 16.99 -4.68
CA LEU A 158 -14.13 17.07 -4.01
C LEU A 158 -15.11 16.02 -4.54
N ILE A 159 -15.17 15.85 -5.87
CA ILE A 159 -15.98 14.80 -6.51
C ILE A 159 -15.49 13.42 -6.05
N LEU A 160 -14.18 13.19 -6.02
CA LEU A 160 -13.61 11.93 -5.57
C LEU A 160 -14.03 11.60 -4.14
N ALA A 161 -13.82 12.52 -3.21
CA ALA A 161 -14.16 12.36 -1.80
C ALA A 161 -15.65 12.06 -1.61
N TYR A 162 -16.51 12.77 -2.35
CA TYR A 162 -17.95 12.48 -2.38
C TYR A 162 -18.27 11.09 -2.93
N THR A 163 -17.65 10.71 -4.05
CA THR A 163 -17.92 9.44 -4.75
C THR A 163 -17.54 8.22 -3.92
N ILE A 164 -16.39 8.28 -3.25
CA ILE A 164 -15.90 7.18 -2.41
C ILE A 164 -16.37 7.29 -0.95
N GLN A 165 -17.20 8.30 -0.65
CA GLN A 165 -17.76 8.59 0.68
C GLN A 165 -16.68 8.78 1.76
N ASP A 166 -15.58 9.42 1.39
CA ASP A 166 -14.51 9.79 2.31
C ASP A 166 -14.82 11.13 2.98
N ILE A 167 -15.40 11.04 4.18
CA ILE A 167 -15.87 12.21 4.94
C ILE A 167 -14.70 13.12 5.33
N ASP A 168 -13.58 12.53 5.73
CA ASP A 168 -12.41 13.29 6.19
C ASP A 168 -11.76 14.06 5.04
N LEU A 169 -11.55 13.39 3.89
CA LEU A 169 -11.04 14.06 2.69
C LEU A 169 -12.01 15.13 2.22
N LYS A 170 -13.32 14.85 2.21
CA LYS A 170 -14.34 15.81 1.78
C LYS A 170 -14.25 17.08 2.61
N LYS A 171 -14.16 16.95 3.94
CA LYS A 171 -14.03 18.08 4.85
C LYS A 171 -12.78 18.91 4.57
N ILE A 172 -11.61 18.27 4.47
CA ILE A 172 -10.34 18.95 4.18
C ILE A 172 -10.41 19.73 2.86
N VAL A 173 -10.99 19.11 1.83
CA VAL A 173 -11.15 19.73 0.50
C VAL A 173 -12.14 20.89 0.55
N GLN A 174 -13.25 20.75 1.28
CA GLN A 174 -14.22 21.84 1.48
C GLN A 174 -13.58 23.02 2.22
N ASP A 175 -12.78 22.78 3.26
CA ASP A 175 -12.06 23.82 3.99
C ASP A 175 -11.08 24.57 3.07
N TYR A 176 -10.35 23.85 2.22
CA TYR A 176 -9.48 24.47 1.20
C TYR A 176 -10.29 25.33 0.22
N ILE A 177 -11.45 24.83 -0.25
CA ILE A 177 -12.33 25.57 -1.17
C ILE A 177 -12.79 26.87 -0.54
N LEU A 178 -13.26 26.84 0.71
CA LEU A 178 -13.74 28.03 1.41
C LEU A 178 -12.62 29.03 1.68
N LYS A 179 -11.41 28.56 2.00
CA LYS A 179 -10.22 29.42 2.15
C LYS A 179 -9.83 30.15 0.86
N HIS A 180 -10.08 29.54 -0.29
CA HIS A 180 -9.73 30.06 -1.63
C HIS A 180 -10.97 30.42 -2.48
N GLU A 181 -12.11 30.69 -1.83
CA GLU A 181 -13.44 30.78 -2.44
C GLU A 181 -13.50 31.74 -3.63
N LYS A 182 -12.82 32.89 -3.55
CA LYS A 182 -12.87 33.93 -4.59
C LYS A 182 -12.30 33.41 -5.90
N ALA A 183 -11.20 32.66 -5.85
CA ALA A 183 -10.59 32.09 -7.05
C ALA A 183 -11.42 30.92 -7.57
N ILE A 184 -11.88 30.05 -6.67
CA ILE A 184 -12.55 28.79 -7.04
C ILE A 184 -13.97 29.05 -7.55
N PHE A 185 -14.78 29.87 -6.89
CA PHE A 185 -16.18 30.09 -7.31
C PHE A 185 -16.31 30.82 -8.66
N HIS A 186 -15.25 31.51 -9.10
CA HIS A 186 -15.17 32.13 -10.42
C HIS A 186 -14.52 31.23 -11.48
N SER A 187 -13.97 30.08 -11.09
CA SER A 187 -13.26 29.17 -11.98
C SER A 187 -14.21 28.42 -12.92
N LYS A 188 -13.66 27.88 -14.02
CA LYS A 188 -14.45 27.08 -14.97
C LYS A 188 -14.83 25.73 -14.37
N GLU A 189 -13.94 25.18 -13.56
CA GLU A 189 -14.07 23.88 -12.89
C GLU A 189 -15.22 23.90 -11.89
N TRP A 190 -15.38 24.99 -11.12
CA TRP A 190 -16.51 25.15 -10.21
C TRP A 190 -17.85 25.28 -10.94
N ARG A 191 -17.87 26.01 -12.08
CA ARG A 191 -19.06 26.09 -12.93
C ARG A 191 -19.47 24.72 -13.49
N LEU A 192 -18.49 23.94 -13.95
CA LEU A 192 -18.75 22.57 -14.39
C LEU A 192 -19.27 21.68 -13.24
N LEU A 193 -18.77 21.89 -12.03
CA LEU A 193 -19.25 21.18 -10.85
C LEU A 193 -20.70 21.55 -10.49
N LEU A 194 -21.11 22.82 -10.67
CA LEU A 194 -22.50 23.26 -10.50
C LEU A 194 -23.46 22.52 -11.43
N ASP A 195 -23.06 22.30 -12.69
CA ASP A 195 -23.87 21.64 -13.70
C ASP A 195 -23.97 20.12 -13.47
N THR A 196 -22.91 19.50 -12.92
CA THR A 196 -22.82 18.04 -12.77
C THR A 196 -23.18 17.54 -11.37
N HIS A 197 -22.93 18.33 -10.33
CA HIS A 197 -23.04 17.94 -8.92
C HIS A 197 -23.65 19.05 -8.05
N THR A 198 -24.78 19.61 -8.48
CA THR A 198 -25.42 20.78 -7.83
C THR A 198 -25.65 20.61 -6.32
N LYS A 199 -26.02 19.40 -5.86
CA LYS A 199 -26.21 19.12 -4.42
C LYS A 199 -24.92 19.26 -3.62
N LEU A 200 -23.81 18.71 -4.15
CA LEU A 200 -22.49 18.77 -3.50
C LEU A 200 -21.98 20.21 -3.45
N VAL A 201 -22.25 20.98 -4.49
CA VAL A 201 -21.93 22.42 -4.51
C VAL A 201 -22.76 23.18 -3.49
N ALA A 202 -24.08 22.99 -3.47
CA ALA A 202 -24.97 23.66 -2.53
C ALA A 202 -24.57 23.34 -1.08
N GLU A 203 -24.26 22.09 -0.78
CA GLU A 203 -23.73 21.67 0.53
C GLU A 203 -22.43 22.41 0.86
N THR A 204 -21.46 22.43 -0.06
CA THR A 204 -20.15 23.07 0.16
C THR A 204 -20.29 24.59 0.33
N MET A 205 -21.17 25.25 -0.43
CA MET A 205 -21.44 26.68 -0.27
C MET A 205 -22.21 26.98 1.02
N HIS A 206 -23.08 26.07 1.47
CA HIS A 206 -23.82 26.22 2.72
C HIS A 206 -22.89 26.22 3.93
N LEU A 207 -21.80 25.45 3.90
CA LEU A 207 -20.79 25.44 4.96
C LEU A 207 -20.23 26.83 5.28
N LYS A 208 -20.18 27.74 4.31
CA LYS A 208 -19.77 29.13 4.53
C LYS A 208 -20.61 29.86 5.57
N TYR A 209 -21.90 29.55 5.65
CA TYR A 209 -22.86 30.21 6.52
C TYR A 209 -23.10 29.47 7.84
N THR A 210 -22.53 28.27 7.99
CA THR A 210 -22.65 27.45 9.20
C THR A 210 -21.33 27.29 9.96
N SER A 211 -20.22 27.75 9.38
CA SER A 211 -18.89 27.74 10.00
C SER A 211 -18.61 29.03 10.79
N GLU A 212 -19.50 29.38 11.72
CA GLU A 212 -19.29 30.41 12.75
C GLU A 212 -18.89 29.78 14.10
#